data_AF-A0A7I7XFL1-F1
#
_entry.id   AF-A0A7I7XFL1-F1
#
_cell.length_a   1.000
_cell.length_b   1.000
_cell.length_c   1.000
_cell.angle_alpha   90.00
_cell.angle_beta   90.00
_cell.angle_gamma   90.00
#
_symmetry.space_group_name_H-M   'P 1'
#
loop_
_entity.id
_entity.type
_entity.pdbx_description
1 polymer ?
#
loop_
_entity_poly.entity_id
_entity_poly.type
_entity_poly.pdbx_seq_one_letter_code
_entity_poly.pdbx_strand_id
1 'polypeptide(L)'
;MASEIPLRPARLPSPQQVRELLEGEFGRAGYEVEDVTIDAAARPPRVVVIADGDDGLDLEALATLSRTASELLDQLDDSDETPYLLEVTSRGVDRPLTEERHYRRARGRRIEVTLTDGSQLTGRVGALTDRHLELVVADRRAGPTIRTLSIDDVANAVVQVEFSSPNPLELELAGVSGKEVEE
;
A
#
# COMPACT_ATOMS: atom_id res chain seq x y z
N MET A 1 -51.66 -4.07 -19.29
CA MET A 1 -51.38 -4.48 -17.90
C MET A 1 -50.07 -5.25 -17.92
N ALA A 2 -48.94 -4.55 -17.99
CA ALA A 2 -47.64 -5.19 -17.83
C ALA A 2 -47.41 -5.32 -16.33
N SER A 3 -47.46 -6.55 -15.81
CA SER A 3 -47.07 -6.81 -14.43
C SER A 3 -45.58 -6.56 -14.31
N GLU A 4 -45.22 -5.45 -13.69
CA GLU A 4 -43.86 -5.16 -13.25
C GLU A 4 -43.53 -6.18 -12.15
N ILE A 5 -42.67 -7.14 -12.46
CA ILE A 5 -42.12 -8.06 -11.46
C ILE A 5 -41.14 -7.21 -10.63
N PRO A 6 -41.33 -7.04 -9.30
CA PRO A 6 -40.34 -6.34 -8.50
C PRO A 6 -39.04 -7.16 -8.52
N LEU A 7 -37.99 -6.58 -9.08
CA LEU A 7 -36.63 -7.11 -8.99
C LEU A 7 -36.31 -7.29 -7.49
N ARG A 8 -36.03 -8.53 -7.07
CA ARG A 8 -35.53 -8.80 -5.72
C ARG A 8 -34.22 -8.02 -5.53
N PRO A 9 -33.97 -7.40 -4.37
CA PRO A 9 -32.69 -6.75 -4.15
C PRO A 9 -31.58 -7.79 -4.20
N ALA A 10 -30.64 -7.57 -5.12
CA ALA A 10 -29.26 -8.03 -5.09
C ALA A 10 -28.76 -8.25 -3.67
N ARG A 11 -28.39 -9.47 -3.28
CA ARG A 11 -27.79 -9.70 -1.96
C ARG A 11 -26.27 -9.70 -2.11
N LEU A 12 -25.66 -8.52 -2.01
CA LEU A 12 -24.23 -8.47 -1.71
C LEU A 12 -24.01 -9.06 -0.31
N PRO A 13 -22.88 -9.74 -0.05
CA PRO A 13 -22.53 -10.18 1.30
C PRO A 13 -22.42 -8.96 2.22
N SER A 14 -22.61 -9.14 3.53
CA SER A 14 -22.31 -8.07 4.49
C SER A 14 -20.80 -7.99 4.74
N PRO A 15 -20.26 -6.84 5.15
CA PRO A 15 -18.84 -6.70 5.50
C PRO A 15 -18.37 -7.72 6.54
N GLN A 16 -19.22 -8.03 7.52
CA GLN A 16 -18.93 -9.02 8.55
C GLN A 16 -18.83 -10.44 7.98
N GLN A 17 -19.73 -10.82 7.06
CA GLN A 17 -19.66 -12.13 6.39
C GLN A 17 -18.39 -12.27 5.55
N VAL A 18 -18.02 -11.23 4.79
CA VAL A 18 -16.78 -11.22 4.01
C VAL A 18 -15.57 -11.35 4.95
N ARG A 19 -15.54 -10.58 6.04
CA ARG A 19 -14.47 -10.67 7.04
C ARG A 19 -14.33 -12.08 7.61
N GLU A 20 -15.41 -12.64 8.16
CA GLU A 20 -15.39 -13.97 8.80
C GLU A 20 -14.95 -15.07 7.83
N LEU A 21 -15.34 -14.94 6.56
CA LEU A 21 -14.93 -15.85 5.49
C LEU A 21 -13.43 -15.79 5.19
N LEU A 22 -12.87 -14.57 5.14
CA LEU A 22 -11.49 -14.35 4.71
C LEU A 22 -10.46 -14.47 5.85
N GLU A 23 -10.83 -14.15 7.09
CA GLU A 23 -9.93 -14.15 8.25
C GLU A 23 -9.21 -15.49 8.44
N GLY A 24 -9.91 -16.60 8.25
CA GLY A 24 -9.35 -17.95 8.40
C GLY A 24 -8.21 -18.23 7.43
N GLU A 25 -8.42 -17.97 6.14
CA GLU A 25 -7.43 -18.29 5.11
C GLU A 25 -6.31 -17.23 5.03
N PHE A 26 -6.62 -15.96 5.25
CA PHE A 26 -5.62 -14.90 5.32
C PHE A 26 -4.65 -15.17 6.49
N GLY A 27 -5.19 -15.57 7.65
CA GLY A 27 -4.38 -15.93 8.83
C GLY A 27 -3.45 -17.12 8.57
N ARG A 28 -3.88 -18.11 7.79
CA ARG A 28 -3.02 -19.26 7.39
C ARG A 28 -1.87 -18.84 6.47
N ALA A 29 -2.08 -17.78 5.68
CA ALA A 29 -1.06 -17.17 4.84
C ALA A 29 -0.16 -16.17 5.60
N GLY A 30 -0.44 -15.89 6.87
CA GLY A 30 0.32 -14.96 7.70
C GLY A 30 -0.16 -13.51 7.63
N TYR A 31 -1.40 -13.27 7.21
CA TYR A 31 -1.99 -11.94 7.04
C TYR A 31 -3.30 -11.81 7.81
N GLU A 32 -3.70 -10.58 8.10
CA GLU A 32 -4.92 -10.24 8.83
C GLU A 32 -5.85 -9.41 7.95
N VAL A 33 -7.16 -9.58 8.13
CA VAL A 33 -8.18 -8.72 7.49
C VAL A 33 -8.40 -7.50 8.38
N GLU A 34 -7.85 -6.36 7.97
CA GLU A 34 -7.93 -5.12 8.72
C GLU A 34 -9.30 -4.46 8.60
N ASP A 35 -9.82 -4.35 7.38
CA ASP A 35 -11.10 -3.71 7.10
C ASP A 35 -11.80 -4.30 5.87
N VAL A 36 -13.12 -4.22 5.86
CA VAL A 36 -13.96 -4.57 4.71
C VAL A 36 -15.00 -3.49 4.50
N THR A 37 -15.00 -2.89 3.32
CA THR A 37 -16.00 -1.89 2.91
C THR A 37 -16.74 -2.39 1.68
N ILE A 38 -18.06 -2.20 1.68
CA ILE A 38 -18.92 -2.54 0.54
C ILE A 38 -19.63 -1.29 0.06
N ASP A 39 -19.24 -0.81 -1.12
CA ASP A 39 -19.90 0.28 -1.82
C ASP A 39 -20.94 -0.29 -2.77
N ALA A 40 -22.17 -0.44 -2.26
CA ALA A 40 -23.32 -0.88 -3.04
C ALA A 40 -23.85 0.20 -4.00
N ALA A 41 -23.42 1.47 -3.85
CA ALA A 41 -23.83 2.56 -4.71
C ALA A 41 -22.96 2.70 -5.97
N ALA A 42 -21.74 2.16 -5.94
CA ALA A 42 -20.87 2.05 -7.10
C ALA A 42 -21.51 1.23 -8.24
N ARG A 43 -21.07 1.47 -9.47
CA ARG A 43 -21.55 0.76 -10.68
C ARG A 43 -20.37 0.25 -11.52
N PRO A 44 -20.04 -1.05 -11.46
CA PRO A 44 -20.64 -2.06 -10.58
C PRO A 44 -20.35 -1.79 -9.09
N PRO A 45 -21.15 -2.34 -8.16
CA PRO A 45 -20.83 -2.35 -6.74
C PRO A 45 -19.40 -2.78 -6.45
N ARG A 46 -18.81 -2.35 -5.35
CA ARG A 46 -17.40 -2.64 -5.03
C ARG A 46 -17.26 -3.21 -3.63
N VAL A 47 -16.48 -4.27 -3.50
CA VAL A 47 -16.07 -4.89 -2.23
C VAL A 47 -14.58 -4.62 -2.08
N VAL A 48 -14.22 -3.82 -1.08
CA VAL A 48 -12.83 -3.48 -0.77
C VAL A 48 -12.42 -4.22 0.50
N VAL A 49 -11.36 -5.01 0.40
CA VAL A 49 -10.75 -5.74 1.52
C VAL A 49 -9.36 -5.15 1.76
N ILE A 50 -9.13 -4.68 2.97
CA ILE A 50 -7.83 -4.21 3.43
C ILE A 50 -7.20 -5.36 4.22
N ALA A 51 -6.02 -5.80 3.80
CA ALA A 51 -5.22 -6.80 4.49
C ALA A 51 -3.93 -6.20 5.05
N ASP A 52 -3.36 -6.79 6.09
CA ASP A 52 -2.05 -6.40 6.62
C ASP A 52 -1.27 -7.61 7.13
N GLY A 53 0.02 -7.44 7.37
CA GLY A 53 0.89 -8.45 7.96
C GLY A 53 2.07 -7.79 8.67
N ASP A 54 2.77 -8.53 9.55
CA ASP A 54 3.84 -7.98 10.38
C ASP A 54 4.95 -7.28 9.58
N ASP A 55 5.28 -7.79 8.39
CA ASP A 55 6.28 -7.25 7.47
C ASP A 55 5.65 -6.48 6.28
N GLY A 56 4.34 -6.24 6.32
CA GLY A 56 3.55 -5.70 5.21
C GLY A 56 3.25 -6.73 4.12
N LEU A 57 2.62 -6.27 3.04
CA LEU A 57 2.19 -7.09 1.91
C LEU A 57 2.98 -6.74 0.65
N ASP A 58 3.71 -7.72 0.10
CA ASP A 58 4.28 -7.60 -1.24
C ASP A 58 3.24 -7.92 -2.34
N LEU A 59 3.63 -7.74 -3.61
CA LEU A 59 2.71 -7.97 -4.73
C LEU A 59 2.30 -9.43 -4.90
N GLU A 60 3.18 -10.37 -4.58
CA GLU A 60 2.91 -11.80 -4.76
C GLU A 60 1.91 -12.28 -3.70
N ALA A 61 2.11 -11.83 -2.47
CA ALA A 61 1.17 -12.01 -1.38
C ALA A 61 -0.18 -11.36 -1.69
N LEU A 62 -0.19 -10.10 -2.13
CA LEU A 62 -1.42 -9.40 -2.48
C LEU A 62 -2.18 -10.11 -3.62
N ALA A 63 -1.48 -10.57 -4.65
CA ALA A 63 -2.09 -11.33 -5.74
C ALA A 63 -2.63 -12.68 -5.28
N THR A 64 -1.97 -13.32 -4.32
CA THR A 64 -2.42 -14.58 -3.72
C THR A 64 -3.68 -14.36 -2.89
N LEU A 65 -3.68 -13.37 -1.99
CA LEU A 65 -4.85 -12.99 -1.21
C LEU A 65 -6.03 -12.57 -2.09
N SER A 66 -5.77 -11.86 -3.18
CA SER A 66 -6.78 -11.47 -4.17
C SER A 66 -7.46 -12.69 -4.82
N ARG A 67 -6.67 -13.69 -5.24
CA ARG A 67 -7.21 -14.95 -5.80
C ARG A 67 -7.99 -15.73 -4.76
N THR A 68 -7.42 -15.92 -3.56
CA THR A 68 -8.08 -16.64 -2.46
C THR A 68 -9.39 -15.97 -2.06
N ALA A 69 -9.43 -14.64 -1.98
CA ALA A 69 -10.65 -13.91 -1.65
C ALA A 69 -11.72 -14.07 -2.74
N SER A 70 -11.34 -14.01 -4.02
CA SER A 70 -12.25 -14.29 -5.13
C SER A 70 -12.84 -15.69 -5.02
N GLU A 71 -12.00 -16.72 -4.88
CA GLU A 71 -12.43 -18.12 -4.81
C GLU A 71 -13.35 -18.41 -3.63
N LEU A 72 -13.10 -17.79 -2.46
CA LEU A 72 -13.93 -17.96 -1.28
C LEU A 72 -15.28 -17.25 -1.43
N LEU A 73 -15.28 -16.03 -1.99
CA LEU A 73 -16.52 -15.28 -2.22
C LEU A 73 -17.39 -15.98 -3.26
N ASP A 74 -16.80 -16.53 -4.33
CA ASP A 74 -17.49 -17.34 -5.33
C ASP A 74 -18.11 -18.63 -4.73
N GLN A 75 -17.58 -19.14 -3.60
CA GLN A 75 -18.13 -20.30 -2.90
C GLN A 75 -19.28 -19.96 -1.94
N LEU A 76 -19.39 -18.69 -1.54
CA LEU A 76 -20.53 -18.21 -0.74
C LEU A 76 -21.81 -18.13 -1.61
N ASP A 77 -21.65 -18.19 -2.93
CA ASP A 77 -22.70 -17.99 -3.92
C ASP A 77 -23.48 -19.26 -4.25
N ASP A 78 -24.70 -19.33 -3.69
CA ASP A 78 -25.79 -20.20 -4.14
C ASP A 78 -26.90 -19.31 -4.74
N SER A 79 -26.81 -19.03 -6.05
CA SER A 79 -27.89 -18.52 -6.92
C SER A 79 -28.23 -17.00 -6.92
N ASP A 80 -28.26 -16.44 -8.14
CA ASP A 80 -28.80 -15.11 -8.57
C ASP A 80 -28.00 -13.85 -8.16
N GLU A 81 -26.90 -13.59 -8.88
CA GLU A 81 -25.90 -12.57 -8.54
C GLU A 81 -26.14 -11.15 -9.09
N THR A 82 -25.57 -10.18 -8.36
CA THR A 82 -25.29 -8.83 -8.84
C THR A 82 -23.79 -8.66 -9.00
N PRO A 83 -23.30 -8.32 -10.20
CA PRO A 83 -21.86 -8.23 -10.46
C PRO A 83 -21.25 -7.13 -9.59
N TYR A 84 -20.11 -7.42 -8.97
CA TYR A 84 -19.33 -6.46 -8.19
C TYR A 84 -17.85 -6.54 -8.55
N LEU A 85 -17.10 -5.49 -8.19
CA LEU A 85 -15.65 -5.43 -8.29
C LEU A 85 -15.05 -5.77 -6.92
N LEU A 86 -14.26 -6.84 -6.85
CA LEU A 86 -13.42 -7.14 -5.70
C LEU A 86 -12.09 -6.38 -5.82
N GLU A 87 -11.74 -5.64 -4.78
CA GLU A 87 -10.42 -5.04 -4.61
C GLU A 87 -9.82 -5.51 -3.30
N VAL A 88 -8.67 -6.18 -3.38
CA VAL A 88 -7.85 -6.48 -2.21
C VAL A 88 -6.66 -5.55 -2.24
N THR A 89 -6.48 -4.79 -1.16
CA THR A 89 -5.36 -3.87 -0.99
C THR A 89 -4.67 -4.15 0.33
N SER A 90 -3.39 -3.83 0.43
CA SER A 90 -2.77 -3.73 1.75
C SER A 90 -3.34 -2.51 2.48
N ARG A 91 -3.27 -2.52 3.82
CA ARG A 91 -3.18 -1.27 4.58
C ARG A 91 -2.07 -0.47 3.90
N GLY A 92 -2.35 0.76 3.50
CA GLY A 92 -1.41 1.52 2.66
C GLY A 92 0.00 1.49 3.25
N VAL A 93 1.00 1.85 2.45
CA VAL A 93 2.40 2.07 2.86
C VAL A 93 2.59 3.04 4.06
N ASP A 94 1.50 3.54 4.62
CA ASP A 94 1.21 4.61 5.57
C ASP A 94 1.72 4.44 7.00
N ARG A 95 2.82 3.71 7.24
CA ARG A 95 3.53 3.96 8.51
C ARG A 95 4.49 5.13 8.31
N PRO A 96 4.12 6.35 8.75
CA PRO A 96 4.99 7.49 8.56
C PRO A 96 6.32 7.29 9.27
N LEU A 97 7.39 7.72 8.62
CA LEU A 97 8.68 7.92 9.25
C LEU A 97 8.54 9.10 10.20
N THR A 98 8.37 8.80 11.49
CA THR A 98 8.17 9.82 12.54
C THR A 98 9.40 10.09 13.38
N GLU A 99 10.24 9.08 13.60
CA GLU A 99 11.43 9.17 14.46
C GLU A 99 12.70 9.02 13.63
N GLU A 100 13.82 9.59 14.09
CA GLU A 100 15.12 9.48 13.42
C GLU A 100 15.52 8.03 13.09
N ARG A 101 15.19 7.08 13.98
CA ARG A 101 15.47 5.66 13.75
C ARG A 101 14.71 5.10 12.55
N HIS A 102 13.53 5.63 12.24
CA HIS A 102 12.73 5.22 11.09
C HIS A 102 13.42 5.68 9.80
N TYR A 103 13.85 6.94 9.74
CA TYR A 103 14.62 7.47 8.60
C TYR A 103 15.96 6.74 8.41
N ARG A 104 16.68 6.44 9.48
CA ARG A 104 17.94 5.66 9.40
C ARG A 104 17.71 4.26 8.80
N ARG A 105 16.64 3.57 9.19
CA ARG A 105 16.27 2.25 8.63
C ARG A 105 15.78 2.34 7.19
N ALA A 106 15.15 3.45 6.83
CA ALA A 106 14.66 3.70 5.48
C ALA A 106 15.76 4.16 4.51
N ARG A 107 17.03 4.25 4.93
CA ARG A 107 18.14 4.66 4.06
C ARG A 107 18.19 3.82 2.79
N GLY A 108 18.35 4.47 1.66
CA GLY A 108 18.32 3.85 0.34
C GLY A 108 16.92 3.56 -0.20
N ARG A 109 15.85 3.71 0.59
CA ARG A 109 14.47 3.57 0.12
C ARG A 109 13.94 4.87 -0.46
N ARG A 110 13.07 4.78 -1.46
CA ARG A 110 12.31 5.93 -1.95
C ARG A 110 11.19 6.27 -0.96
N ILE A 111 11.00 7.55 -0.67
CA ILE A 111 9.93 8.07 0.18
C ILE A 111 9.20 9.21 -0.54
N GLU A 112 7.94 9.40 -0.16
CA GLU A 112 7.16 10.59 -0.43
C GLU A 112 7.05 11.40 0.86
N VAL A 113 7.37 12.68 0.79
CA VAL A 113 7.45 13.60 1.93
C VAL A 113 6.49 14.75 1.68
N THR A 114 5.62 15.00 2.65
CA THR A 114 4.84 16.24 2.76
C THR A 114 5.47 17.11 3.83
N LEU A 115 5.85 18.35 3.46
CA LEU A 115 6.40 19.34 4.37
C LEU A 115 5.29 20.12 5.08
N THR A 116 5.64 20.79 6.18
CA THR A 116 4.71 21.64 6.97
C THR A 116 4.15 22.82 6.18
N ASP A 117 4.82 23.26 5.12
CA ASP A 117 4.33 24.29 4.19
C ASP A 117 3.34 23.76 3.14
N GLY A 118 3.04 22.45 3.17
CA GLY A 118 2.14 21.77 2.25
C GLY A 118 2.80 21.33 0.94
N SER A 119 4.09 21.63 0.72
CA SER A 119 4.81 21.15 -0.45
C SER A 119 5.12 19.66 -0.34
N GLN A 120 5.15 18.99 -1.49
CA GLN A 120 5.41 17.54 -1.59
C GLN A 120 6.69 17.26 -2.38
N LEU A 121 7.43 16.26 -1.93
CA LEU A 121 8.69 15.82 -2.52
C LEU A 121 8.72 14.31 -2.58
N THR A 122 9.29 13.78 -3.65
CA THR A 122 9.59 12.35 -3.75
C THR A 122 11.07 12.18 -3.99
N GLY A 123 11.73 11.35 -3.19
CA GLY A 123 13.16 11.12 -3.32
C GLY A 123 13.63 9.92 -2.50
N ARG A 124 14.92 9.60 -2.62
CA ARG A 124 15.55 8.50 -1.91
C ARG A 124 16.19 8.98 -0.62
N VAL A 125 15.96 8.26 0.46
CA VAL A 125 16.52 8.57 1.79
C VAL A 125 18.04 8.37 1.75
N GLY A 126 18.77 9.44 2.00
CA GLY A 126 20.22 9.47 2.14
C GLY A 126 20.66 9.43 3.60
N ALA A 127 21.74 10.14 3.94
CA ALA A 127 22.21 10.23 5.31
C ALA A 127 21.27 11.07 6.20
N LEU A 128 21.26 10.76 7.49
CA LEU A 128 20.59 11.56 8.52
C LEU A 128 21.63 12.00 9.56
N THR A 129 21.87 13.30 9.66
CA THR A 129 22.83 13.91 10.61
C THR A 129 22.15 15.04 11.36
N ASP A 130 22.20 15.02 12.70
CA ASP A 130 21.64 16.10 13.54
C ASP A 130 20.20 16.53 13.13
N ARG A 131 19.30 15.56 12.92
CA ARG A 131 17.91 15.77 12.45
C ARG A 131 17.75 16.34 11.04
N HIS A 132 18.85 16.48 10.29
CA HIS A 132 18.82 16.83 8.88
C HIS A 132 18.90 15.58 8.02
N LEU A 133 17.84 15.34 7.25
CA LEU A 133 17.73 14.28 6.26
C LEU A 133 18.23 14.77 4.90
N GLU A 134 19.18 14.04 4.33
CA GLU A 134 19.52 14.16 2.91
C GLU A 134 18.50 13.36 2.09
N LEU A 135 17.76 14.03 1.20
CA LEU A 135 16.84 13.40 0.27
C LEU A 135 17.37 13.55 -1.15
N VAL A 136 17.65 12.43 -1.82
CA VAL A 136 18.08 12.43 -3.22
C VAL A 136 16.85 12.54 -4.11
N VAL A 137 16.65 13.69 -4.74
CA VAL A 137 15.50 13.99 -5.59
C VAL A 137 15.92 13.93 -7.05
N ALA A 138 15.17 13.20 -7.86
CA ALA A 138 15.41 13.11 -9.31
C ALA A 138 14.93 14.38 -10.02
N ASP A 139 15.84 15.13 -10.64
CA ASP A 139 15.51 16.23 -11.55
C ASP A 139 15.49 15.72 -13.00
N ARG A 140 14.37 15.97 -13.71
CA ARG A 140 14.20 15.55 -15.11
C ARG A 140 15.17 16.21 -16.10
N ARG A 141 15.78 17.34 -15.74
CA ARG A 141 16.68 18.14 -16.59
C ARG A 141 18.15 18.04 -16.15
N ALA A 142 18.39 17.88 -14.85
CA ALA A 142 19.74 17.96 -14.27
C ALA A 142 20.25 16.66 -13.62
N GLY A 143 19.43 15.60 -13.57
CA GLY A 143 19.78 14.35 -12.88
C GLY A 143 19.48 14.39 -11.37
N PRO A 144 19.83 13.34 -10.62
CA PRO A 144 19.56 13.29 -9.18
C PRO A 144 20.39 14.33 -8.41
N THR A 145 19.73 15.05 -7.50
CA THR A 145 20.35 16.08 -6.66
C THR A 145 20.02 15.83 -5.19
N ILE A 146 20.92 16.20 -4.28
CA ILE A 146 20.70 16.07 -2.84
C ILE A 146 20.01 17.33 -2.34
N ARG A 147 18.88 17.16 -1.66
CA ARG A 147 18.20 18.22 -0.93
C ARG A 147 18.20 17.89 0.56
N THR A 148 18.69 18.81 1.38
CA THR A 148 18.67 18.66 2.84
C THR A 148 17.35 19.18 3.39
N LEU A 149 16.68 18.38 4.22
CA LEU A 149 15.42 18.69 4.90
C LEU A 149 15.60 18.52 6.40
N SER A 150 15.01 19.39 7.23
CA SER A 150 14.84 19.08 8.65
C SER A 150 13.69 18.08 8.80
N ILE A 151 13.86 17.02 9.60
CA ILE A 151 12.73 16.12 9.90
C ILE A 151 11.63 16.81 10.72
N ASP A 152 11.94 17.92 11.36
CA ASP A 152 10.95 18.74 12.08
C ASP A 152 10.03 19.53 11.12
N ASP A 153 10.48 19.74 9.87
CA ASP A 153 9.68 20.36 8.82
C ASP A 153 8.86 19.34 8.04
N VAL A 154 8.92 18.05 8.41
CA VAL A 154 8.18 16.96 7.78
C VAL A 154 6.84 16.76 8.50
N ALA A 155 5.75 17.04 7.79
CA ALA A 155 4.40 16.75 8.28
C ALA A 155 4.04 15.26 8.12
N ASN A 156 4.49 14.65 7.03
CA ASN A 156 4.28 13.22 6.75
C ASN A 156 5.41 12.69 5.84
N ALA A 157 5.88 11.47 6.08
CA ALA A 157 6.86 10.81 5.22
C ALA A 157 6.60 9.32 5.10
N VAL A 158 6.38 8.82 3.89
CA VAL A 158 5.93 7.45 3.65
C VAL A 158 6.85 6.75 2.66
N VAL A 159 7.26 5.51 2.97
CA VAL A 159 8.12 4.70 2.09
C VAL A 159 7.33 4.26 0.87
N GLN A 160 7.89 4.46 -0.31
CA GLN A 160 7.31 4.09 -1.57
C GLN A 160 7.86 2.75 -2.03
N VAL A 161 6.99 1.92 -2.61
CA VAL A 161 7.38 0.66 -3.25
C VAL A 161 7.97 0.97 -4.62
N GLU A 162 9.11 0.35 -4.94
CA GLU A 162 9.79 0.51 -6.23
C GLU A 162 9.79 -0.84 -6.96
N PHE A 163 9.19 -0.87 -8.15
CA PHE A 163 9.09 -2.08 -8.97
C PHE A 163 10.27 -2.27 -9.94
N SER A 164 11.09 -1.23 -10.11
CA SER A 164 12.27 -1.22 -10.97
C SER A 164 13.53 -1.06 -10.13
N SER A 165 14.66 -1.60 -10.60
CA SER A 165 15.95 -1.39 -9.95
C SER A 165 16.24 0.10 -9.78
N PRO A 166 16.59 0.55 -8.55
CA PRO A 166 16.95 1.92 -8.28
C PRO A 166 18.05 2.43 -9.21
N ASN A 167 18.00 3.72 -9.56
CA ASN A 167 19.07 4.35 -10.33
C ASN A 167 20.39 4.25 -9.54
N PRO A 168 21.46 3.67 -10.10
CA PRO A 168 22.74 3.52 -9.39
C PRO A 168 23.30 4.84 -8.86
N LEU A 169 23.11 5.94 -9.59
CA LEU A 169 23.57 7.27 -9.17
C LEU A 169 22.77 7.80 -7.98
N GLU A 170 21.48 7.47 -7.87
CA GLU A 170 20.68 7.82 -6.68
C GLU A 170 21.11 7.04 -5.45
N LEU A 171 21.44 5.75 -5.61
CA LEU A 171 21.95 4.90 -4.52
C LEU A 171 23.30 5.38 -4.02
N GLU A 172 24.21 5.73 -4.94
CA GLU A 172 25.52 6.30 -4.61
C GLU A 172 25.38 7.62 -3.85
N LEU A 173 24.51 8.52 -4.31
CA LEU A 173 24.23 9.78 -3.62
C LEU A 173 23.53 9.59 -2.27
N ALA A 174 22.74 8.53 -2.09
CA ALA A 174 22.18 8.13 -0.80
C ALA A 174 23.24 7.49 0.14
N GLY A 175 24.47 7.31 -0.36
CA GLY A 175 25.59 6.68 0.32
C GLY A 175 25.40 5.18 0.55
N VAL A 176 24.61 4.53 -0.30
CA VAL A 176 24.40 3.08 -0.33
C VAL A 176 25.27 2.53 -1.47
N SER A 177 26.55 2.34 -1.21
CA SER A 177 27.45 1.69 -2.18
C SER A 177 27.22 0.17 -2.13
N GLY A 178 27.19 -0.49 -3.29
CA GLY A 178 26.78 -1.89 -3.47
C GLY A 178 27.71 -2.98 -2.90
N LYS A 179 28.09 -2.89 -1.63
CA LYS A 179 28.64 -3.98 -0.82
C LYS A 179 27.93 -3.87 0.53
N GLU A 180 27.03 -4.77 0.90
CA GLU A 180 27.31 -6.14 1.32
C GLU A 180 26.33 -7.14 0.70
N VAL A 181 26.80 -7.91 -0.28
CA VAL A 181 26.31 -9.26 -0.58
C VAL A 181 27.54 -10.14 -0.42
N GLU A 182 27.69 -10.73 0.76
CA GLU A 182 28.47 -11.94 1.07
C GLU A 182 28.41 -12.14 2.58
N GLU A 183 27.64 -13.13 3.03
CA GLU A 183 28.17 -14.41 3.51
C GLU A 183 27.22 -15.56 3.13
#